data_AF-A4CP41-F1
#
_entry.id   AF-A4CP41-F1
#
_cell.length_a   1.000
_cell.length_b   1.000
_cell.length_c   1.000
_cell.angle_alpha   90.00
_cell.angle_beta   90.00
_cell.angle_gamma   90.00
#
_symmetry.space_group_name_H-M   'P 1'
#
loop_
_entity.id
_entity.type
_entity.pdbx_description
1 polymer ?
#
loop_
_entity_poly.entity_id
_entity_poly.type
_entity_poly.pdbx_seq_one_letter_code
_entity_poly.pdbx_strand_id
1 'polypeptide(L)'
;MDVLVIGANGKIGRMVCDKLKNSEKHNPIAFIRKEEQRAYFEDKGIQVAVESLENSPEALEHVIKNYDAVVFTAGSGGKTGPGKTMEIDLDGAIKTIEAAQKHRVKRFVMVSASHADDRSSWGESDGMKPYYIAKHYADEALKRSQLNYTILRPVQLTDEDSPGKVTMSADPGKVSSQIPREAVAETILQVLDNKKTYGKTIEMSSGGEEIPAAIEKVTS
;
A
#
# COMPACT_ATOMS: atom_id res chain seq x y z
N MET A 1 -6.60 15.82 4.63
CA MET A 1 -5.41 15.13 5.14
C MET A 1 -4.31 15.25 4.12
N ASP A 2 -3.10 15.59 4.56
CA ASP A 2 -1.92 15.44 3.73
C ASP A 2 -1.50 13.95 3.74
N VAL A 3 -1.49 13.33 2.56
CA VAL A 3 -1.29 11.88 2.40
C VAL A 3 0.03 11.63 1.68
N LEU A 4 1.00 11.08 2.40
CA LEU A 4 2.28 10.65 1.82
C LEU A 4 2.09 9.32 1.09
N VAL A 5 2.26 9.31 -0.23
CA VAL A 5 2.16 8.10 -1.06
C VAL A 5 3.55 7.55 -1.34
N ILE A 6 3.93 6.52 -0.60
CA ILE A 6 5.20 5.80 -0.77
C ILE A 6 5.06 4.78 -1.89
N GLY A 7 5.98 4.82 -2.85
CA GLY A 7 5.83 4.11 -4.12
C GLY A 7 5.04 4.90 -5.16
N ALA A 8 4.94 6.23 -5.02
CA ALA A 8 4.15 7.10 -5.90
C ALA A 8 4.43 6.91 -7.39
N ASN A 9 5.69 6.63 -7.78
CA ASN A 9 6.04 6.43 -9.19
C ASN A 9 5.67 5.04 -9.74
N GLY A 10 5.22 4.10 -8.90
CA GLY A 10 4.69 2.80 -9.31
C GLY A 10 3.28 2.90 -9.88
N LYS A 11 2.78 1.83 -10.52
CA LYS A 11 1.46 1.83 -11.19
C LYS A 11 0.31 2.22 -10.25
N ILE A 12 0.16 1.52 -9.12
CA ILE A 12 -0.87 1.83 -8.10
C ILE A 12 -0.61 3.20 -7.48
N GLY A 13 0.65 3.53 -7.15
CA GLY A 13 1.00 4.82 -6.56
C GLY A 13 0.59 6.01 -7.43
N ARG A 14 0.80 5.94 -8.75
CA ARG A 14 0.37 6.97 -9.70
C ARG A 14 -1.15 7.11 -9.73
N MET A 15 -1.87 5.98 -9.80
CA MET A 15 -3.34 5.97 -9.75
C MET A 15 -3.87 6.61 -8.46
N VAL A 16 -3.29 6.27 -7.31
CA VAL A 16 -3.65 6.85 -6.01
C VAL A 16 -3.38 8.35 -5.97
N CYS A 17 -2.20 8.79 -6.41
CA CYS A 17 -1.85 10.21 -6.48
C CYS A 17 -2.86 10.99 -7.35
N ASP A 18 -3.18 10.48 -8.54
CA ASP A 18 -4.12 11.12 -9.47
C ASP A 18 -5.54 11.20 -8.87
N LYS A 19 -6.02 10.12 -8.26
CA LYS A 19 -7.36 10.11 -7.64
C LYS A 19 -7.43 11.01 -6.41
N LEU A 20 -6.40 11.00 -5.55
CA LEU A 20 -6.33 11.88 -4.38
C LEU A 20 -6.25 13.36 -4.77
N LYS A 21 -5.54 13.70 -5.85
CA LYS A 21 -5.46 15.08 -6.33
C LYS A 21 -6.81 15.66 -6.74
N ASN A 22 -7.70 14.79 -7.23
CA ASN A 22 -9.08 15.14 -7.60
C ASN A 22 -10.07 15.04 -6.43
N SER A 23 -9.61 14.69 -5.22
CA SER A 23 -10.44 14.64 -4.02
C SER A 23 -10.45 16.00 -3.31
N GLU A 24 -11.60 16.41 -2.80
CA GLU A 24 -11.73 17.62 -1.98
C GLU A 24 -11.18 17.45 -0.55
N LYS A 25 -10.94 16.21 -0.11
CA LYS A 25 -10.59 15.90 1.30
C LYS A 25 -9.10 15.67 1.54
N HIS A 26 -8.36 15.36 0.49
CA HIS A 26 -6.99 14.84 0.60
C HIS A 26 -6.06 15.59 -0.33
N ASN A 27 -4.85 15.82 0.14
CA ASN A 27 -3.77 16.39 -0.66
C ASN A 27 -2.69 15.32 -0.75
N PRO A 28 -2.40 14.77 -1.95
CA PRO A 28 -1.35 13.77 -2.10
C PRO A 28 0.03 14.42 -2.12
N ILE A 29 0.98 13.79 -1.43
CA ILE A 29 2.40 14.05 -1.55
C ILE A 29 3.06 12.81 -2.11
N ALA A 30 3.62 12.94 -3.31
CA ALA A 30 4.33 11.87 -3.99
C ALA A 30 5.71 11.67 -3.39
N PHE A 31 5.93 10.54 -2.70
CA PHE A 31 7.25 10.14 -2.25
C PHE A 31 7.97 9.44 -3.42
N ILE A 32 9.01 10.09 -3.94
CA ILE A 32 9.78 9.64 -5.10
C ILE A 32 11.25 9.48 -4.75
N ARG A 33 11.92 8.54 -5.41
CA ARG A 33 13.35 8.26 -5.13
C ARG A 33 14.30 9.20 -5.86
N LYS A 34 13.91 9.67 -7.05
CA LYS A 34 14.81 10.40 -7.94
C LYS A 34 14.21 11.73 -8.35
N GLU A 35 15.03 12.76 -8.40
CA GLU A 35 14.63 14.12 -8.76
C GLU A 35 13.97 14.16 -10.15
N GLU A 36 14.44 13.35 -11.10
CA GLU A 36 13.89 13.33 -12.46
C GLU A 36 12.42 12.85 -12.53
N GLN A 37 11.91 12.21 -11.47
CA GLN A 37 10.50 11.78 -11.38
C GLN A 37 9.58 12.93 -10.95
N ARG A 38 10.12 14.06 -10.46
CA ARG A 38 9.36 15.19 -9.91
C ARG A 38 8.40 15.80 -10.93
N ALA A 39 8.89 16.05 -12.14
CA ALA A 39 8.13 16.76 -13.18
C ALA A 39 6.77 16.10 -13.45
N TYR A 40 6.71 14.76 -13.46
CA TYR A 40 5.46 14.02 -13.66
C TYR A 40 4.36 14.40 -12.65
N PHE A 41 4.72 14.66 -11.39
CA PHE A 41 3.77 15.00 -10.33
C PHE A 41 3.50 16.50 -10.26
N GLU A 42 4.53 17.34 -10.39
CA GLU A 42 4.36 18.79 -10.33
C GLU A 42 3.53 19.34 -11.50
N ASP A 43 3.64 18.75 -12.70
CA ASP A 43 2.80 19.09 -13.86
C ASP A 43 1.30 18.82 -13.59
N LYS A 44 0.99 17.94 -12.64
CA LYS A 44 -0.37 17.62 -12.17
C LYS A 44 -0.74 18.42 -10.90
N GLY A 45 0.13 19.31 -10.44
CA GLY A 45 -0.05 20.07 -9.20
C GLY A 45 0.02 19.20 -7.95
N ILE A 46 0.74 18.08 -7.99
CA ILE A 46 0.96 17.17 -6.87
C ILE A 46 2.32 17.49 -6.25
N GLN A 47 2.35 17.70 -4.92
CA GLN A 47 3.58 17.97 -4.19
C GLN A 47 4.46 16.72 -4.12
N VAL A 48 5.76 16.93 -3.97
CA VAL A 48 6.76 15.87 -4.04
C VAL A 48 7.67 15.92 -2.82
N ALA A 49 7.91 14.74 -2.22
CA ALA A 49 8.98 14.50 -1.27
C ALA A 49 10.01 13.56 -1.90
N VAL A 50 11.25 14.04 -2.06
CA VAL A 50 12.32 13.26 -2.69
C VAL A 50 13.14 12.58 -1.60
N GLU A 51 13.03 11.26 -1.51
CA GLU A 51 13.70 10.44 -0.51
C GLU A 51 13.69 8.96 -0.94
N SER A 52 14.57 8.14 -0.38
CA SER A 52 14.71 6.72 -0.70
C SER A 52 14.39 5.83 0.51
N LEU A 53 13.62 4.76 0.27
CA LEU A 53 13.43 3.70 1.27
C LEU A 53 14.74 2.98 1.63
N GLU A 54 15.77 3.11 0.81
CA GLU A 54 17.11 2.55 1.06
C GLU A 54 17.93 3.41 2.03
N ASN A 55 17.50 4.64 2.30
CA ASN A 55 18.20 5.52 3.23
C ASN A 55 17.88 5.18 4.69
N SER A 56 18.52 5.91 5.61
CA SER A 56 18.45 5.61 7.04
C SER A 56 17.06 5.85 7.63
N PRO A 57 16.72 5.21 8.77
CA PRO A 57 15.47 5.48 9.47
C PRO A 57 15.26 6.97 9.78
N GLU A 58 16.33 7.69 10.15
CA GLU A 58 16.28 9.12 10.47
C GLU A 58 15.88 9.96 9.24
N ALA A 59 16.41 9.63 8.06
CA ALA A 59 16.06 10.32 6.82
C ALA A 59 14.56 10.17 6.50
N LEU A 60 14.04 8.95 6.59
CA LEU A 60 12.61 8.67 6.40
C LEU A 60 11.74 9.35 7.46
N GLU A 61 12.21 9.39 8.71
CA GLU A 61 11.54 10.08 9.81
C GLU A 61 11.37 11.58 9.54
N HIS A 62 12.42 12.25 9.04
CA HIS A 62 12.39 13.67 8.71
C HIS A 62 11.31 14.04 7.69
N VAL A 63 10.99 13.12 6.78
CA VAL A 63 9.93 13.26 5.78
C VAL A 63 8.56 12.94 6.38
N ILE A 64 8.40 11.75 6.96
CA ILE A 64 7.09 11.19 7.36
C ILE A 64 6.38 12.01 8.44
N LYS A 65 7.13 12.65 9.35
CA LYS A 65 6.58 13.42 10.46
C LYS A 65 5.66 14.59 10.07
N ASN A 66 5.68 15.01 8.80
CA ASN A 66 4.95 16.19 8.34
C ASN A 66 3.56 15.88 7.77
N TYR A 67 3.12 14.61 7.77
CA TYR A 67 1.90 14.18 7.08
C TYR A 67 0.89 13.50 8.01
N ASP A 68 -0.40 13.61 7.66
CA ASP A 68 -1.50 13.02 8.44
C ASP A 68 -1.64 11.51 8.21
N ALA A 69 -1.33 11.05 7.00
CA ALA A 69 -1.52 9.68 6.57
C ALA A 69 -0.36 9.19 5.69
N VAL A 70 -0.08 7.89 5.76
CA VAL A 70 0.86 7.20 4.88
C VAL A 70 0.12 6.12 4.09
N VAL A 71 0.34 6.09 2.77
CA VAL A 71 -0.08 5.00 1.89
C VAL A 71 1.18 4.34 1.34
N PHE A 72 1.42 3.08 1.71
CA PHE A 72 2.56 2.30 1.25
C PHE A 72 2.15 1.38 0.10
N THR A 73 2.55 1.76 -1.12
CA THR A 73 2.33 1.00 -2.37
C THR A 73 3.65 0.56 -3.02
N ALA A 74 4.78 0.82 -2.37
CA ALA A 74 6.09 0.46 -2.86
C ALA A 74 6.31 -1.06 -2.85
N GLY A 75 7.14 -1.50 -3.78
CA GLY A 75 7.71 -2.83 -3.85
C GLY A 75 8.91 -2.80 -4.78
N SER A 76 9.88 -3.68 -4.56
CA SER A 76 11.10 -3.72 -5.36
C SER A 76 10.84 -4.09 -6.82
N GLY A 77 9.79 -4.88 -7.05
CA GLY A 77 9.45 -5.48 -8.33
C GLY A 77 10.23 -6.78 -8.59
N GLY A 78 9.60 -7.75 -9.26
CA GLY A 78 10.14 -9.11 -9.40
C GLY A 78 11.47 -9.23 -10.16
N LYS A 79 11.95 -8.16 -10.82
CA LYS A 79 13.19 -8.15 -11.60
C LYS A 79 14.43 -7.71 -10.81
N THR A 80 14.27 -7.22 -9.57
CA THR A 80 15.38 -6.66 -8.78
C THR A 80 16.10 -7.66 -7.89
N GLY A 81 15.56 -8.89 -7.79
CA GLY A 81 16.09 -9.94 -6.94
C GLY A 81 15.77 -9.76 -5.44
N PRO A 82 16.07 -10.79 -4.63
CA PRO A 82 15.64 -10.89 -3.24
C PRO A 82 16.27 -9.84 -2.31
N GLY A 83 17.51 -9.40 -2.58
CA GLY A 83 18.15 -8.36 -1.77
C GLY A 83 17.34 -7.06 -1.77
N LYS A 84 16.88 -6.62 -2.95
CA LYS A 84 16.01 -5.44 -3.07
C LYS A 84 14.63 -5.66 -2.48
N THR A 85 14.09 -6.87 -2.51
CA THR A 85 12.84 -7.21 -1.80
C THR A 85 13.01 -7.04 -0.29
N MET A 86 14.15 -7.45 0.28
CA MET A 86 14.43 -7.22 1.70
C MET A 86 14.58 -5.73 2.04
N GLU A 87 15.30 -4.97 1.21
CA GLU A 87 15.52 -3.53 1.45
C GLU A 87 14.23 -2.69 1.29
N ILE A 88 13.38 -3.02 0.31
CA ILE A 88 12.22 -2.19 -0.06
C ILE A 88 10.93 -2.71 0.58
N ASP A 89 10.58 -3.97 0.35
CA ASP A 89 9.30 -4.54 0.78
C ASP A 89 9.27 -4.86 2.27
N LEU A 90 10.42 -5.14 2.90
CA LEU A 90 10.52 -5.42 4.33
C LEU A 90 11.11 -4.23 5.12
N ASP A 91 12.41 -3.96 4.99
CA ASP A 91 13.09 -2.93 5.80
C ASP A 91 12.54 -1.54 5.54
N GLY A 92 12.39 -1.17 4.26
CA GLY A 92 11.75 0.08 3.84
C GLY A 92 10.34 0.24 4.44
N ALA A 93 9.51 -0.80 4.38
CA ALA A 93 8.20 -0.79 5.00
C ALA A 93 8.29 -0.58 6.53
N ILE A 94 9.11 -1.39 7.23
CA ILE A 94 9.27 -1.31 8.69
C ILE A 94 9.75 0.07 9.13
N LYS A 95 10.78 0.65 8.49
CA LYS A 95 11.28 1.99 8.82
C LYS A 95 10.17 3.05 8.69
N THR A 96 9.32 2.94 7.67
CA THR A 96 8.20 3.88 7.50
C THR A 96 7.12 3.72 8.56
N ILE A 97 6.87 2.48 9.02
CA ILE A 97 5.93 2.16 10.11
C ILE A 97 6.46 2.73 11.43
N GLU A 98 7.74 2.52 11.72
CA GLU A 98 8.41 3.03 12.93
C GLU A 98 8.38 4.57 12.98
N ALA A 99 8.74 5.22 11.87
CA ALA A 99 8.67 6.68 11.73
C ALA A 99 7.24 7.20 11.92
N ALA A 100 6.26 6.56 11.26
CA ALA A 100 4.86 6.94 11.37
C ALA A 100 4.34 6.80 12.81
N GLN A 101 4.70 5.71 13.50
CA GLN A 101 4.32 5.49 14.90
C GLN A 101 4.96 6.53 15.83
N LYS A 102 6.27 6.79 15.67
CA LYS A 102 7.01 7.76 16.49
C LYS A 102 6.39 9.15 16.43
N HIS A 103 5.92 9.56 15.25
CA HIS A 103 5.28 10.86 15.03
C HIS A 103 3.76 10.84 15.08
N ARG A 104 3.15 9.72 15.50
CA ARG A 104 1.69 9.57 15.66
C ARG A 104 0.90 9.95 14.41
N VAL A 105 1.40 9.55 13.24
CA VAL A 105 0.65 9.63 11.98
C VAL A 105 -0.71 8.96 12.19
N LYS A 106 -1.78 9.66 11.82
CA LYS A 106 -3.14 9.27 12.22
C LYS A 106 -3.63 8.03 11.49
N ARG A 107 -3.09 7.76 10.29
CA ARG A 107 -3.58 6.73 9.37
C ARG A 107 -2.44 6.07 8.58
N PHE A 108 -2.46 4.75 8.46
CA PHE A 108 -1.52 4.01 7.62
C PHE A 108 -2.27 3.00 6.74
N VAL A 109 -2.07 3.01 5.42
CA VAL A 109 -2.64 2.01 4.51
C VAL A 109 -1.50 1.28 3.82
N MET A 110 -1.48 -0.05 3.95
CA MET A 110 -0.45 -0.92 3.37
C MET A 110 -1.02 -1.73 2.22
N VAL A 111 -0.34 -1.73 1.07
CA VAL A 111 -0.58 -2.72 0.01
C VAL A 111 0.39 -3.87 0.19
N SER A 112 -0.14 -5.00 0.62
CA SER A 112 0.56 -6.26 0.88
C SER A 112 0.22 -7.29 -0.21
N ALA A 113 0.10 -8.57 0.14
CA ALA A 113 -0.19 -9.66 -0.77
C ALA A 113 -1.12 -10.68 -0.11
N SER A 114 -2.05 -11.23 -0.89
CA SER A 114 -2.84 -12.37 -0.45
C SER A 114 -1.95 -13.58 -0.14
N HIS A 115 -2.38 -14.43 0.79
CA HIS A 115 -1.59 -15.57 1.31
C HIS A 115 -0.27 -15.21 2.01
N ALA A 116 -0.03 -13.93 2.34
CA ALA A 116 1.16 -13.55 3.10
C ALA A 116 1.29 -14.28 4.45
N ASP A 117 0.19 -14.71 5.09
CA ASP A 117 0.27 -15.44 6.37
C ASP A 117 0.39 -16.98 6.22
N ASP A 118 0.24 -17.51 5.01
CA ASP A 118 0.32 -18.94 4.75
C ASP A 118 1.74 -19.36 4.34
N ARG A 119 2.53 -19.74 5.34
CA ARG A 119 3.93 -20.15 5.14
C ARG A 119 4.09 -21.38 4.26
N SER A 120 3.07 -22.21 4.14
CA SER A 120 3.15 -23.41 3.29
C SER A 120 3.10 -23.09 1.80
N SER A 121 2.39 -22.03 1.40
CA SER A 121 2.27 -21.63 -0.02
C SER A 121 3.42 -20.74 -0.53
N TRP A 122 4.25 -20.15 0.34
CA TRP A 122 5.30 -19.22 -0.07
C TRP A 122 6.31 -19.79 -1.08
N GLY A 123 6.49 -21.11 -1.10
CA GLY A 123 7.41 -21.81 -2.00
C GLY A 123 6.77 -22.41 -3.25
N GLU A 124 5.45 -22.28 -3.43
CA GLU A 124 4.75 -22.89 -4.58
C GLU A 124 5.09 -22.23 -5.92
N SER A 125 5.44 -20.95 -5.89
CA SER A 125 5.89 -20.20 -7.06
C SER A 125 7.37 -19.88 -6.96
N ASP A 126 8.12 -20.27 -7.99
CA ASP A 126 9.56 -20.05 -8.06
C ASP A 126 9.92 -18.56 -7.88
N GLY A 127 10.85 -18.30 -6.96
CA GLY A 127 11.34 -16.96 -6.66
C GLY A 127 10.40 -16.08 -5.82
N MET A 128 9.18 -16.53 -5.48
CA MET A 128 8.21 -15.73 -4.72
C MET A 128 8.38 -15.82 -3.20
N LYS A 129 9.08 -16.83 -2.69
CA LYS A 129 9.28 -17.02 -1.24
C LYS A 129 9.84 -15.79 -0.51
N PRO A 130 10.90 -15.11 -1.00
CA PRO A 130 11.41 -13.89 -0.37
C PRO A 130 10.37 -12.75 -0.33
N TYR A 131 9.54 -12.64 -1.37
CA TYR A 131 8.47 -11.65 -1.45
C TYR A 131 7.40 -11.89 -0.38
N TYR A 132 6.92 -13.13 -0.24
CA TYR A 132 5.93 -13.45 0.78
C TYR A 132 6.49 -13.30 2.21
N ILE A 133 7.75 -13.69 2.45
CA ILE A 133 8.44 -13.45 3.71
C ILE A 133 8.45 -11.94 4.04
N ALA A 134 8.86 -11.11 3.07
CA ALA A 134 8.93 -9.66 3.26
C ALA A 134 7.56 -9.07 3.58
N LYS A 135 6.54 -9.39 2.77
CA LYS A 135 5.16 -8.92 2.98
C LYS A 135 4.59 -9.36 4.33
N HIS A 136 4.79 -10.63 4.70
CA HIS A 136 4.34 -11.16 5.99
C HIS A 136 4.94 -10.38 7.16
N TYR A 137 6.27 -10.23 7.20
CA TYR A 137 6.91 -9.59 8.35
C TYR A 137 6.70 -8.07 8.39
N ALA A 138 6.52 -7.41 7.25
CA ALA A 138 6.08 -6.02 7.19
C ALA A 138 4.65 -5.84 7.72
N ASP A 139 3.71 -6.73 7.33
CA ASP A 139 2.34 -6.74 7.85
C ASP A 139 2.33 -6.96 9.35
N GLU A 140 3.09 -7.94 9.84
CA GLU A 140 3.20 -8.26 11.26
C GLU A 140 3.80 -7.11 12.07
N ALA A 141 4.76 -6.36 11.53
CA ALA A 141 5.28 -5.14 12.15
C ALA A 141 4.20 -4.06 12.24
N LEU A 142 3.41 -3.86 11.17
CA LEU A 142 2.30 -2.91 11.15
C LEU A 142 1.19 -3.30 12.11
N LYS A 143 0.83 -4.59 12.19
CA LYS A 143 -0.17 -5.10 13.15
C LYS A 143 0.25 -4.89 14.61
N ARG A 144 1.55 -5.02 14.90
CA ARG A 144 2.12 -4.74 16.23
C ARG A 144 2.28 -3.26 16.53
N SER A 145 2.13 -2.39 15.52
CA SER A 145 2.17 -0.95 15.71
C SER A 145 0.90 -0.45 16.42
N GLN A 146 0.96 0.76 16.98
CA GLN A 146 -0.21 1.46 17.53
C GLN A 146 -0.92 2.34 16.50
N LEU A 147 -0.61 2.17 15.20
CA LEU A 147 -1.20 2.97 14.13
C LEU A 147 -2.63 2.51 13.81
N ASN A 148 -3.48 3.46 13.40
CA ASN A 148 -4.75 3.11 12.78
C ASN A 148 -4.49 2.61 11.35
N TYR A 149 -4.13 1.34 11.22
CA TYR A 149 -3.74 0.76 9.95
C TYR A 149 -4.89 0.09 9.20
N THR A 150 -4.74 -0.09 7.89
CA THR A 150 -5.46 -1.10 7.12
C THR A 150 -4.49 -1.76 6.15
N ILE A 151 -4.46 -3.09 6.14
CA ILE A 151 -3.62 -3.88 5.24
C ILE A 151 -4.52 -4.43 4.14
N LEU A 152 -4.26 -4.04 2.89
CA LEU A 152 -4.92 -4.57 1.72
C LEU A 152 -4.04 -5.66 1.11
N ARG A 153 -4.58 -6.86 0.93
CA ARG A 153 -3.90 -8.02 0.40
C ARG A 153 -4.53 -8.41 -0.94
N PRO A 154 -4.17 -7.70 -2.03
CA PRO A 154 -4.61 -8.09 -3.35
C PRO A 154 -4.00 -9.43 -3.75
N VAL A 155 -4.76 -10.16 -4.54
CA VAL A 155 -4.28 -11.30 -5.34
C VAL A 155 -3.49 -10.80 -6.56
N GLN A 156 -3.28 -11.64 -7.58
CA GLN A 156 -2.46 -11.27 -8.73
C GLN A 156 -2.98 -10.00 -9.44
N LEU A 157 -2.11 -9.00 -9.57
CA LEU A 157 -2.46 -7.68 -10.11
C LEU A 157 -2.48 -7.64 -11.64
N THR A 158 -3.58 -7.16 -12.21
CA THR A 158 -3.80 -6.98 -13.65
C THR A 158 -3.88 -5.49 -14.03
N ASP A 159 -3.82 -5.19 -15.33
CA ASP A 159 -3.66 -3.83 -15.88
C ASP A 159 -4.91 -3.33 -16.63
N GLU A 160 -6.10 -3.81 -16.28
CA GLU A 160 -7.35 -3.26 -16.83
C GLU A 160 -7.58 -1.83 -16.34
N ASP A 161 -8.13 -1.00 -17.22
CA ASP A 161 -8.36 0.43 -16.99
C ASP A 161 -9.54 0.74 -16.05
N SER A 162 -10.33 -0.27 -15.69
CA SER A 162 -11.51 -0.14 -14.82
C SER A 162 -11.31 -0.92 -13.53
N PRO A 163 -11.76 -0.38 -12.37
CA PRO A 163 -11.71 -1.11 -11.11
C PRO A 163 -12.67 -2.33 -11.12
N GLY A 164 -13.70 -2.30 -11.96
CA GLY A 164 -14.73 -3.33 -11.99
C GLY A 164 -15.39 -3.53 -10.63
N LYS A 165 -15.80 -4.77 -10.36
CA LYS A 165 -16.36 -5.20 -9.08
C LYS A 165 -15.38 -6.10 -8.35
N VAL A 166 -15.50 -6.15 -7.03
CA VAL A 166 -14.55 -6.84 -6.15
C VAL A 166 -15.23 -7.87 -5.27
N THR A 167 -14.42 -8.74 -4.69
CA THR A 167 -14.74 -9.55 -3.51
C THR A 167 -13.71 -9.20 -2.45
N MET A 168 -14.17 -8.93 -1.23
CA MET A 168 -13.30 -8.69 -0.07
C MET A 168 -13.61 -9.68 1.05
N SER A 169 -12.57 -10.11 1.77
CA SER A 169 -12.68 -11.11 2.83
C SER A 169 -11.57 -10.93 3.88
N ALA A 170 -11.78 -11.48 5.08
CA ALA A 170 -10.69 -11.71 6.05
C ALA A 170 -9.97 -13.06 5.82
N ASP A 171 -10.56 -13.92 5.00
CA ASP A 171 -10.09 -15.27 4.66
C ASP A 171 -9.63 -15.31 3.19
N PRO A 172 -8.34 -15.62 2.92
CA PRO A 172 -7.81 -15.68 1.56
C PRO A 172 -8.44 -16.81 0.73
N GLY A 173 -9.02 -17.83 1.35
CA GLY A 173 -9.73 -18.90 0.63
C GLY A 173 -11.04 -18.47 -0.04
N LYS A 174 -11.48 -17.21 0.17
CA LYS A 174 -12.73 -16.65 -0.40
C LYS A 174 -12.52 -15.65 -1.52
N VAL A 175 -11.27 -15.34 -1.88
CA VAL A 175 -10.95 -14.44 -2.98
C VAL A 175 -10.54 -15.23 -4.23
N SER A 176 -10.81 -14.66 -5.40
CA SER A 176 -10.44 -15.22 -6.71
C SER A 176 -8.98 -14.92 -7.06
N SER A 177 -8.51 -15.28 -8.24
CA SER A 177 -7.06 -15.26 -8.57
C SER A 177 -6.48 -13.89 -8.92
N GLN A 178 -7.28 -12.96 -9.46
CA GLN A 178 -6.79 -11.71 -10.05
C GLN A 178 -7.60 -10.48 -9.64
N ILE A 179 -6.98 -9.30 -9.73
CA ILE A 179 -7.61 -8.00 -9.48
C ILE A 179 -6.93 -6.86 -10.26
N PRO A 180 -7.69 -5.95 -10.88
CA PRO A 180 -7.13 -4.75 -11.49
C PRO A 180 -6.42 -3.87 -10.47
N ARG A 181 -5.27 -3.31 -10.86
CA ARG A 181 -4.57 -2.28 -10.05
C ARG A 181 -5.47 -1.08 -9.75
N GLU A 182 -6.37 -0.75 -10.68
CA GLU A 182 -7.35 0.32 -10.52
C GLU A 182 -8.31 0.07 -9.35
N ALA A 183 -8.71 -1.19 -9.13
CA ALA A 183 -9.57 -1.57 -8.00
C ALA A 183 -8.86 -1.42 -6.66
N VAL A 184 -7.55 -1.73 -6.62
CA VAL A 184 -6.72 -1.52 -5.42
C VAL A 184 -6.56 -0.04 -5.13
N ALA A 185 -6.27 0.78 -6.15
CA ALA A 185 -6.15 2.23 -6.00
C ALA A 185 -7.46 2.87 -5.49
N GLU A 186 -8.60 2.47 -6.06
CA GLU A 186 -9.93 2.95 -5.63
C GLU A 186 -10.24 2.51 -4.18
N THR A 187 -9.90 1.27 -3.82
CA THR A 187 -10.07 0.77 -2.45
C THR A 187 -9.24 1.56 -1.44
N ILE A 188 -8.00 1.95 -1.78
CA ILE A 188 -7.15 2.77 -0.91
C ILE A 188 -7.85 4.09 -0.55
N LEU A 189 -8.47 4.76 -1.53
CA LEU A 189 -9.21 6.00 -1.28
C LEU A 189 -10.39 5.79 -0.33
N GLN A 190 -11.16 4.72 -0.53
CA GLN A 190 -12.32 4.42 0.28
C GLN A 190 -11.94 4.06 1.74
N VAL A 191 -10.83 3.37 1.95
CA VAL A 191 -10.40 3.00 3.30
C VAL A 191 -9.70 4.14 4.05
N LEU A 192 -9.11 5.13 3.37
CA LEU A 192 -8.37 6.23 4.02
C LEU A 192 -9.21 6.94 5.10
N ASP A 193 -10.47 7.26 4.77
CA ASP A 193 -11.42 7.93 5.68
C ASP A 193 -12.27 6.98 6.53
N ASN A 194 -12.30 5.68 6.20
CA ASN A 194 -13.23 4.75 6.83
C ASN A 194 -12.67 4.17 8.13
N LYS A 195 -13.08 4.74 9.27
CA LYS A 195 -12.69 4.27 10.62
C LYS A 195 -13.03 2.81 10.90
N LYS A 196 -14.06 2.23 10.26
CA LYS A 196 -14.41 0.82 10.46
C LYS A 196 -13.34 -0.14 9.91
N THR A 197 -12.48 0.36 9.03
CA THR A 197 -11.36 -0.42 8.45
C THR A 197 -10.11 -0.41 9.33
N TYR A 198 -10.09 0.35 10.42
CA TYR A 198 -8.92 0.45 11.29
C TYR A 198 -8.62 -0.90 11.96
N GLY A 199 -7.35 -1.29 11.94
CA GLY A 199 -6.88 -2.58 12.46
C GLY A 199 -7.24 -3.78 11.57
N LYS A 200 -7.83 -3.57 10.38
CA LYS A 200 -8.26 -4.67 9.51
C LYS A 200 -7.18 -5.07 8.51
N THR A 201 -7.13 -6.37 8.24
CA THR A 201 -6.46 -6.96 7.08
C THR A 201 -7.55 -7.47 6.13
N ILE A 202 -7.49 -7.07 4.87
CA ILE A 202 -8.53 -7.32 3.87
C ILE A 202 -7.89 -8.00 2.66
N GLU A 203 -8.24 -9.26 2.45
CA GLU A 203 -7.98 -10.01 1.23
C GLU A 203 -8.91 -9.49 0.12
N MET A 204 -8.41 -9.30 -1.10
CA MET A 204 -9.22 -8.74 -2.19
C MET A 204 -8.90 -9.32 -3.57
N SER A 205 -9.96 -9.60 -4.33
CA SER A 205 -9.91 -9.98 -5.76
C SER A 205 -10.98 -9.27 -6.58
N SER A 206 -10.95 -9.43 -7.91
CA SER A 206 -12.14 -9.24 -8.75
C SER A 206 -13.31 -10.10 -8.25
N GLY A 207 -14.54 -9.61 -8.44
CA GLY A 207 -15.74 -10.23 -7.89
C GLY A 207 -17.05 -9.61 -8.39
N GLY A 208 -18.06 -9.62 -7.53
CA GLY A 208 -19.44 -9.23 -7.89
C GLY A 208 -19.99 -8.02 -7.13
N GLU A 209 -19.25 -7.47 -6.17
CA GLU A 209 -19.70 -6.39 -5.28
C GLU A 209 -19.05 -5.04 -5.65
N GLU A 210 -19.80 -3.95 -5.53
CA GLU A 210 -19.20 -2.61 -5.61
C GLU A 210 -18.24 -2.40 -4.44
N ILE A 211 -17.14 -1.68 -4.65
CA ILE A 211 -16.08 -1.49 -3.64
C ILE A 211 -16.63 -1.01 -2.29
N PRO A 212 -17.51 0.01 -2.20
CA PRO A 212 -18.07 0.44 -0.91
C PRO A 212 -18.87 -0.65 -0.19
N ALA A 213 -19.63 -1.46 -0.94
CA ALA A 213 -20.42 -2.56 -0.37
C ALA A 213 -19.53 -3.69 0.14
N ALA A 214 -18.48 -4.03 -0.62
CA ALA A 214 -17.49 -5.03 -0.22
C ALA A 214 -16.73 -4.63 1.06
N ILE A 215 -16.37 -3.34 1.19
CA ILE A 215 -15.73 -2.80 2.40
C ILE A 215 -16.67 -2.90 3.61
N GLU A 216 -17.94 -2.52 3.47
CA GLU A 216 -18.90 -2.58 4.57
C GLU A 216 -19.05 -4.02 5.10
N LYS A 217 -19.11 -5.01 4.21
CA LYS A 217 -19.24 -6.44 4.55
C LYS A 217 -18.09 -7.01 5.36
N VAL A 218 -16.86 -6.52 5.17
CA VAL A 218 -15.68 -6.98 5.92
C VAL A 218 -15.41 -6.13 7.17
N THR A 219 -16.20 -5.09 7.39
CA THR A 219 -16.04 -4.16 8.53
C THR A 219 -17.23 -4.14 9.49
N SER A 220 -18.37 -4.72 9.10
CA SER A 220 -19.47 -5.10 9.99
C SER A 220 -19.07 -6.22 10.95
#